data_AF-A0A7K4KG39-F1
#
_entry.id   AF-A0A7K4KG39-F1
#
_cell.length_a   1.000
_cell.length_b   1.000
_cell.length_c   1.000
_cell.angle_alpha   90.00
_cell.angle_beta   90.00
_cell.angle_gamma   90.00
#
_symmetry.space_group_name_H-M   'P 1'
#
loop_
_entity.id
_entity.type
_entity.pdbx_description
1 polymer ?
#
loop_
_entity_poly.entity_id
_entity_poly.type
_entity_poly.pdbx_seq_one_letter_code
_entity_poly.pdbx_strand_id
1 'polypeptide(L)'
;LSPGAKMGLFTFIKVMMILFNLAIFLGGAALLGVGIWVVVDGDSFFKIFGAISTSLLQVVNVSYFLIVIGAILLIIGFLGCCGAQKESKCLLMLFFTVVLIIFIAEVAAAVVALVYTGLAETLLTATVTPLLKDKFGKEPSLTQIWNVTMNELHCCGLNNYTDLTDSPWLTKHGSYPAPCCSGQQPSMQSLCSSSLLPCFLQGCFDQLLTEIRKNSGVVGGVAAGIAALEIASMVVAMYLYCRLDEK
;
A
#
# COMPACT_ATOMS: atom_id res chain seq x y z
N LEU A 1 21.79 12.69 35.75
CA LEU A 1 21.29 13.97 35.15
C LEU A 1 20.85 14.92 36.25
N SER A 2 21.31 16.18 36.21
CA SER A 2 20.84 17.27 37.09
C SER A 2 19.32 17.48 36.95
N PRO A 3 18.58 17.88 38.02
CA PRO A 3 17.13 18.09 37.99
C PRO A 3 16.66 19.02 36.84
N GLY A 4 17.42 20.07 36.54
CA GLY A 4 17.13 20.99 35.44
C GLY A 4 17.25 20.36 34.05
N ALA A 5 18.23 19.46 33.86
CA ALA A 5 18.40 18.72 32.60
C ALA A 5 17.28 17.69 32.38
N LYS A 6 16.70 17.12 33.45
CA LYS A 6 15.57 16.19 33.38
C LYS A 6 14.28 16.87 32.91
N MET A 7 14.03 18.10 33.36
CA MET A 7 12.87 18.89 32.91
C MET A 7 13.01 19.36 31.45
N GLY A 8 14.22 19.77 31.04
CA GLY A 8 14.48 20.18 29.65
C GLY A 8 14.29 19.03 28.64
N LEU A 9 14.79 17.83 28.96
CA LEU A 9 14.66 16.66 28.10
C LEU A 9 13.20 16.21 27.93
N PHE A 10 12.41 16.20 29.01
CA PHE A 10 11.00 15.84 28.96
C PHE A 10 10.22 16.77 28.02
N THR A 11 10.41 18.09 28.18
CA THR A 11 9.77 19.09 27.32
C THR A 11 10.21 18.95 25.87
N PHE A 12 11.50 18.73 25.62
CA PHE A 12 12.02 18.53 24.25
C PHE A 12 11.38 17.31 23.58
N ILE A 13 11.37 16.15 24.24
CA ILE A 13 10.77 14.92 23.71
C ILE A 13 9.26 15.11 23.45
N LYS A 14 8.55 15.75 24.38
CA LYS A 14 7.12 16.06 24.25
C LYS A 14 6.85 16.93 23.01
N VAL A 15 7.62 18.00 22.82
CA VAL A 15 7.46 18.91 21.68
C VAL A 15 7.78 18.19 20.37
N MET A 16 8.86 17.40 20.31
CA MET A 16 9.18 16.60 19.13
C MET A 16 8.06 15.62 18.78
N MET A 17 7.52 14.89 19.77
CA MET A 17 6.40 13.98 19.55
C MET A 17 5.17 14.72 18.98
N ILE A 18 4.84 15.89 19.50
CA ILE A 18 3.72 16.70 19.00
C ILE A 18 3.98 17.13 17.55
N LEU A 19 5.17 17.61 17.22
CA LEU A 19 5.52 18.07 15.87
C LEU A 19 5.44 16.93 14.84
N PHE A 20 6.03 15.77 15.14
CA PHE A 20 5.98 14.61 14.24
C PHE A 20 4.55 14.09 14.06
N ASN A 21 3.78 13.95 15.14
CA ASN A 21 2.38 13.49 15.04
C ASN A 21 1.47 14.51 14.37
N LEU A 22 1.76 15.81 14.50
CA LEU A 22 1.05 16.86 13.76
C LEU A 22 1.34 16.76 12.26
N ALA A 23 2.59 16.51 11.86
CA ALA A 23 2.94 16.29 10.47
C ALA A 23 2.23 15.05 9.90
N ILE A 24 2.16 13.96 10.66
CA ILE A 24 1.41 12.75 10.29
C ILE A 24 -0.09 13.05 10.17
N PHE A 25 -0.66 13.81 11.11
CA PHE A 25 -2.06 14.23 11.09
C PHE A 25 -2.39 15.05 9.84
N LEU A 26 -1.58 16.06 9.53
CA LEU A 26 -1.75 16.91 8.35
C LEU A 26 -1.56 16.12 7.05
N GLY A 27 -0.57 15.22 7.00
CA GLY A 27 -0.36 14.31 5.88
C GLY A 27 -1.55 13.36 5.68
N GLY A 28 -2.07 12.78 6.77
CA GLY A 28 -3.26 11.94 6.75
C GLY A 28 -4.50 12.68 6.27
N ALA A 29 -4.71 13.91 6.74
CA ALA A 29 -5.80 14.77 6.29
C ALA A 29 -5.69 15.13 4.80
N ALA A 30 -4.47 15.40 4.31
CA ALA A 30 -4.23 15.65 2.90
C ALA A 30 -4.51 14.40 2.04
N LEU A 31 -3.99 13.23 2.43
CA LEU A 31 -4.24 11.96 1.73
C LEU A 31 -5.73 11.60 1.71
N LEU A 32 -6.41 11.76 2.85
CA LEU A 32 -7.85 11.54 2.96
C LEU A 32 -8.63 12.50 2.07
N GLY A 33 -8.28 13.79 2.09
CA GLY A 33 -8.91 14.82 1.28
C GLY A 33 -8.74 14.57 -0.22
N VAL A 34 -7.52 14.23 -0.66
CA VAL A 34 -7.23 13.86 -2.06
C VAL A 34 -8.00 12.60 -2.45
N GLY A 35 -8.00 11.56 -1.61
CA GLY A 35 -8.72 10.34 -1.88
C GLY A 35 -10.23 10.57 -2.04
N ILE A 36 -10.85 11.35 -1.14
CA ILE A 36 -12.27 11.72 -1.24
C ILE A 36 -12.52 12.56 -2.50
N TRP A 37 -11.65 13.53 -2.80
CA TRP A 37 -11.78 14.37 -3.99
C TRP A 37 -11.83 13.52 -5.26
N VAL A 38 -10.90 12.59 -5.43
CA VAL A 38 -10.86 11.75 -6.64
C VAL A 38 -12.09 10.83 -6.73
N VAL A 39 -12.58 10.30 -5.60
CA VAL A 39 -13.77 9.45 -5.59
C VAL A 39 -15.04 10.24 -5.95
N VAL A 40 -15.16 11.48 -5.48
CA VAL A 40 -16.37 12.31 -5.68
C VAL A 40 -16.36 13.04 -7.02
N ASP A 41 -15.21 13.60 -7.42
CA ASP A 41 -15.05 14.42 -8.62
C ASP A 41 -13.68 14.20 -9.27
N GLY A 42 -13.45 12.96 -9.74
CA GLY A 42 -12.25 12.57 -10.45
C GLY A 42 -12.01 13.42 -11.70
N ASP A 43 -13.07 13.75 -12.47
CA ASP A 43 -12.95 14.54 -13.71
C ASP A 43 -12.30 15.92 -13.48
N SER A 44 -12.66 16.61 -12.40
CA SER A 44 -12.01 17.88 -12.04
C SER A 44 -10.55 17.69 -11.60
N PHE A 45 -10.25 16.61 -10.89
CA PHE A 45 -8.87 16.27 -10.50
C PHE A 45 -7.98 16.09 -11.73
N PHE A 46 -8.42 15.33 -12.73
CA PHE A 46 -7.67 15.12 -13.98
C PHE A 46 -7.55 16.36 -14.86
N LYS A 47 -8.54 17.27 -14.83
CA LYS A 47 -8.43 18.55 -15.55
C LYS A 47 -7.34 19.44 -14.97
N ILE A 48 -7.11 19.40 -13.66
CA ILE A 48 -6.13 20.25 -12.96
C ILE A 48 -4.72 19.67 -13.06
N PHE A 49 -4.57 18.37 -12.83
CA PHE A 49 -3.26 17.72 -12.76
C PHE A 49 -2.83 17.04 -14.08
N GLY A 50 -3.66 17.16 -15.11
CA GLY A 50 -3.49 16.47 -16.39
C GLY A 50 -4.03 15.05 -16.34
N ALA A 51 -4.54 14.57 -17.47
CA ALA A 51 -4.82 13.16 -17.65
C ALA A 51 -3.48 12.41 -17.61
N ILE A 52 -3.11 11.87 -16.45
CA ILE A 52 -2.19 10.74 -16.42
C ILE A 52 -2.83 9.70 -17.33
N SER A 53 -2.08 9.06 -18.23
CA SER A 53 -2.56 8.07 -19.21
C SER A 53 -3.21 6.83 -18.57
N THR A 54 -3.43 6.85 -17.26
CA THR A 54 -4.19 5.91 -16.46
C THR A 54 -5.67 6.29 -16.51
N SER A 55 -6.51 5.38 -16.99
CA SER A 55 -7.98 5.54 -16.98
C SER A 55 -8.54 5.95 -15.59
N LEU A 56 -9.65 6.70 -15.59
CA LEU A 56 -10.23 7.32 -14.39
C LEU A 56 -10.48 6.32 -13.23
N LEU A 57 -10.79 5.07 -13.57
CA LEU A 57 -11.19 4.03 -12.62
C LEU A 57 -10.08 3.48 -11.73
N GLN A 58 -8.82 3.44 -12.17
CA GLN A 58 -7.69 3.05 -11.32
C GLN A 58 -7.35 4.14 -10.32
N VAL A 59 -7.49 5.41 -10.70
CA VAL A 59 -7.23 6.51 -9.78
C VAL A 59 -8.31 6.51 -8.69
N VAL A 60 -9.58 6.23 -9.02
CA VAL A 60 -10.64 6.01 -8.03
C VAL A 60 -10.34 4.83 -7.11
N ASN A 61 -9.82 3.71 -7.62
CA ASN A 61 -9.47 2.56 -6.77
C ASN A 61 -8.26 2.79 -5.87
N VAL A 62 -7.19 3.39 -6.38
CA VAL A 62 -6.05 3.85 -5.57
C VAL A 62 -6.53 4.86 -4.53
N SER A 63 -7.54 5.65 -4.84
CA SER A 63 -8.11 6.62 -3.92
C SER A 63 -8.83 5.99 -2.73
N TYR A 64 -9.44 4.82 -2.86
CA TYR A 64 -9.94 4.09 -1.69
C TYR A 64 -8.81 3.69 -0.73
N PHE A 65 -7.65 3.27 -1.25
CA PHE A 65 -6.48 3.03 -0.40
C PHE A 65 -5.97 4.31 0.25
N LEU A 66 -5.93 5.44 -0.48
CA LEU A 66 -5.57 6.74 0.08
C LEU A 66 -6.53 7.19 1.18
N ILE A 67 -7.83 6.94 1.03
CA ILE A 67 -8.85 7.21 2.06
C ILE A 67 -8.57 6.37 3.31
N VAL A 68 -8.38 5.06 3.16
CA VAL A 68 -8.17 4.16 4.30
C VAL A 68 -6.87 4.51 5.03
N ILE A 69 -5.76 4.62 4.31
CA ILE A 69 -4.45 4.98 4.89
C ILE A 69 -4.49 6.39 5.49
N GLY A 70 -5.08 7.36 4.78
CA GLY A 70 -5.23 8.73 5.25
C GLY A 70 -6.04 8.82 6.54
N ALA A 71 -7.15 8.08 6.65
CA ALA A 71 -7.95 8.00 7.87
C ALA A 71 -7.18 7.39 9.05
N ILE A 72 -6.43 6.31 8.82
CA ILE A 72 -5.60 5.67 9.85
C ILE A 72 -4.52 6.65 10.35
N LEU A 73 -3.79 7.30 9.44
CA LEU A 73 -2.76 8.29 9.79
C LEU A 73 -3.35 9.50 10.53
N LEU A 74 -4.54 9.97 10.13
CA LEU A 74 -5.24 11.07 10.80
C LEU A 74 -5.60 10.68 12.24
N ILE A 75 -6.14 9.48 12.47
CA ILE A 75 -6.48 9.00 13.81
C ILE A 75 -5.22 8.87 14.67
N ILE A 76 -4.17 8.22 14.16
CA ILE A 76 -2.92 8.00 14.91
C ILE A 76 -2.26 9.34 15.24
N GLY A 77 -2.15 10.25 14.27
CA GLY A 77 -1.58 11.58 14.48
C GLY A 77 -2.38 12.41 15.50
N PHE A 78 -3.72 12.31 15.47
CA PHE A 78 -4.58 12.95 16.47
C PHE A 78 -4.35 12.39 17.87
N LEU A 79 -4.29 11.06 18.01
CA LEU A 79 -4.03 10.39 19.29
C LEU A 79 -2.65 10.75 19.86
N GLY A 80 -1.60 10.73 19.02
CA GLY A 80 -0.25 11.09 19.44
C GLY A 80 -0.13 12.55 19.85
N CYS A 81 -0.69 13.48 19.07
CA CYS A 81 -0.68 14.90 19.36
C CYS A 81 -1.49 15.24 20.63
N CYS A 82 -2.74 14.78 20.71
CA CYS A 82 -3.60 15.02 21.87
C CYS A 82 -3.09 14.31 23.13
N GLY A 83 -2.56 13.10 23.02
CA GLY A 83 -1.99 12.35 24.13
C GLY A 83 -0.81 13.08 24.76
N ALA A 84 0.11 13.57 23.93
CA ALA A 84 1.23 14.39 24.39
C ALA A 84 0.76 15.74 24.93
N GLN A 85 -0.07 16.50 24.20
CA GLN A 85 -0.49 17.85 24.61
C GLN A 85 -1.31 17.84 25.91
N LYS A 86 -2.31 16.96 26.01
CA LYS A 86 -3.19 16.85 27.18
C LYS A 86 -2.56 16.10 28.34
N GLU A 87 -1.34 15.58 28.18
CA GLU A 87 -0.68 14.73 29.18
C GLU A 87 -1.60 13.58 29.63
N SER A 88 -2.36 13.00 28.68
CA SER A 88 -3.36 11.98 28.97
C SER A 88 -2.77 10.59 28.80
N LYS A 89 -2.59 9.89 29.94
CA LYS A 89 -2.12 8.49 29.98
C LYS A 89 -2.94 7.56 29.10
N CYS A 90 -4.27 7.71 29.11
CA CYS A 90 -5.18 6.88 28.31
C CYS A 90 -4.95 7.07 26.81
N LEU A 91 -4.86 8.31 26.32
CA LEU A 91 -4.61 8.59 24.90
C LEU A 91 -3.22 8.12 24.46
N LEU A 92 -2.23 8.25 25.34
CA LEU A 92 -0.85 7.82 25.08
C LEU A 92 -0.72 6.28 25.01
N MET A 93 -1.43 5.57 25.90
CA MET A 93 -1.56 4.11 25.84
C MET A 93 -2.30 3.67 24.59
N LEU A 94 -3.40 4.34 24.21
CA LEU A 94 -4.13 4.02 22.99
C LEU A 94 -3.24 4.20 21.75
N PHE A 95 -2.50 5.31 21.67
CA PHE A 95 -1.50 5.53 20.62
C PHE A 95 -0.47 4.38 20.58
N PHE A 96 0.12 4.04 21.72
CA PHE A 96 1.08 2.93 21.81
C PHE A 96 0.48 1.60 21.34
N THR A 97 -0.72 1.24 21.80
CA THR A 97 -1.38 -0.02 21.44
C THR A 97 -1.69 -0.09 19.95
N VAL A 98 -2.17 1.00 19.33
CA VAL A 98 -2.44 1.03 17.89
C VAL A 98 -1.15 0.85 17.09
N VAL A 99 -0.09 1.59 17.44
CA VAL A 99 1.22 1.45 16.75
C VAL A 99 1.79 0.05 16.95
N LEU A 100 1.66 -0.55 18.13
CA LEU A 100 2.11 -1.92 18.40
C LEU A 100 1.38 -2.95 17.54
N ILE A 101 0.07 -2.81 17.35
CA ILE A 101 -0.72 -3.71 16.48
C ILE A 101 -0.24 -3.58 15.03
N ILE A 102 0.04 -2.37 14.55
CA ILE A 102 0.55 -2.14 13.20
C ILE A 102 1.93 -2.78 13.06
N PHE A 103 2.85 -2.55 13.99
CA PHE A 103 4.18 -3.16 13.98
C PHE A 103 4.12 -4.69 13.94
N ILE A 104 3.25 -5.32 14.74
CA ILE A 104 3.07 -6.78 14.72
C ILE A 104 2.52 -7.25 13.36
N ALA A 105 1.55 -6.53 12.79
CA ALA A 105 1.00 -6.84 11.48
C ALA A 105 2.05 -6.71 10.36
N GLU A 106 2.90 -5.68 10.41
CA GLU A 106 4.00 -5.48 9.47
C GLU A 106 5.03 -6.61 9.55
N VAL A 107 5.44 -6.99 10.77
CA VAL A 107 6.37 -8.12 10.97
C VAL A 107 5.75 -9.43 10.48
N ALA A 108 4.48 -9.70 10.78
CA ALA A 108 3.79 -10.90 10.31
C ALA A 108 3.70 -10.93 8.77
N ALA A 109 3.33 -9.81 8.14
CA ALA A 109 3.29 -9.68 6.70
C ALA A 109 4.67 -9.89 6.06
N ALA A 110 5.72 -9.30 6.64
CA ALA A 110 7.10 -9.48 6.16
C ALA A 110 7.56 -10.94 6.27
N VAL A 111 7.25 -11.63 7.38
CA VAL A 111 7.58 -13.05 7.55
C VAL A 111 6.85 -13.91 6.52
N VAL A 112 5.55 -13.69 6.31
CA VAL A 112 4.77 -14.43 5.30
C VAL A 112 5.33 -14.17 3.90
N ALA A 113 5.62 -12.93 3.56
CA ALA A 113 6.11 -12.54 2.24
C ALA A 113 7.53 -13.06 1.93
N LEU A 114 8.44 -13.05 2.91
CA LEU A 114 9.86 -13.37 2.69
C LEU A 114 10.22 -14.83 3.00
N VAL A 115 9.62 -15.41 4.04
CA VAL A 115 9.95 -16.76 4.50
C VAL A 115 9.01 -17.80 3.87
N TYR A 116 7.73 -17.46 3.76
CA TYR A 116 6.70 -18.37 3.30
C TYR A 116 6.17 -17.98 1.91
N THR A 117 7.07 -17.74 0.95
CA THR A 117 6.68 -17.33 -0.41
C THR A 117 5.67 -18.27 -1.05
N GLY A 118 5.79 -19.59 -0.86
CA GLY A 118 4.82 -20.56 -1.37
C GLY A 118 3.45 -20.49 -0.67
N LEU A 119 3.40 -20.11 0.62
CA LEU A 119 2.14 -19.83 1.30
C LEU A 119 1.52 -18.54 0.73
N ALA A 120 2.31 -17.46 0.61
CA ALA A 120 1.84 -16.22 0.01
C ALA A 120 1.27 -16.45 -1.40
N GLU A 121 1.97 -17.22 -2.23
CA GLU A 121 1.51 -17.63 -3.56
C GLU A 121 0.19 -18.39 -3.52
N THR A 122 0.07 -19.37 -2.62
CA THR A 122 -1.15 -20.19 -2.47
C THR A 122 -2.36 -19.33 -2.06
N LEU A 123 -2.17 -18.45 -1.08
CA LEU A 123 -3.21 -17.57 -0.55
C LEU A 123 -3.66 -16.55 -1.59
N LEU A 124 -2.71 -15.96 -2.31
CA LEU A 124 -2.99 -15.06 -3.41
C LEU A 124 -3.68 -15.78 -4.56
N THR A 125 -3.19 -16.95 -4.97
CA THR A 125 -3.82 -17.77 -6.03
C THR A 125 -5.26 -18.12 -5.69
N ALA A 126 -5.53 -18.54 -4.45
CA ALA A 126 -6.87 -18.88 -4.00
C ALA A 126 -7.83 -17.69 -3.99
N THR A 127 -7.33 -16.46 -3.86
CA THR A 127 -8.16 -15.23 -3.73
C THR A 127 -8.28 -14.46 -5.03
N VAL A 128 -7.16 -14.31 -5.75
CA VAL A 128 -7.01 -13.41 -6.89
C VAL A 128 -7.33 -14.11 -8.20
N THR A 129 -6.90 -15.35 -8.43
CA THR A 129 -7.22 -16.08 -9.67
C THR A 129 -8.74 -16.21 -9.90
N PRO A 130 -9.58 -16.59 -8.92
CA PRO A 130 -11.03 -16.63 -9.16
C PRO A 130 -11.62 -15.23 -9.37
N LEU A 131 -11.07 -14.21 -8.69
CA LEU A 131 -11.49 -12.84 -8.86
C LEU A 131 -11.18 -12.33 -10.28
N LEU A 132 -10.00 -12.64 -10.82
CA LEU A 132 -9.62 -12.35 -12.20
C LEU A 132 -10.57 -13.04 -13.18
N LYS A 133 -10.85 -14.33 -13.00
CA LYS A 133 -11.76 -15.06 -13.88
C LYS A 133 -13.18 -14.49 -13.89
N ASP A 134 -13.73 -14.11 -12.74
CA ASP A 134 -15.12 -13.62 -12.64
C ASP A 134 -15.28 -12.14 -13.02
N LYS A 135 -14.28 -11.30 -12.67
CA LYS A 135 -14.41 -9.84 -12.73
C LYS A 135 -13.57 -9.18 -13.82
N PHE A 136 -12.51 -9.81 -14.32
CA PHE A 136 -11.63 -9.17 -15.30
C PHE A 136 -12.35 -8.94 -16.64
N GLY A 137 -12.45 -7.68 -17.05
CA GLY A 137 -13.24 -7.19 -18.19
C GLY A 137 -14.71 -6.89 -17.91
N LYS A 138 -15.24 -7.29 -16.75
CA LYS A 138 -16.58 -6.93 -16.27
C LYS A 138 -16.53 -5.77 -15.30
N GLU A 139 -15.59 -5.80 -14.37
CA GLU A 139 -15.35 -4.76 -13.38
C GLU A 139 -14.17 -3.88 -13.85
N PRO A 140 -14.45 -2.63 -14.25
CA PRO A 140 -13.42 -1.82 -14.90
C PRO A 140 -12.30 -1.38 -13.93
N SER A 141 -12.60 -1.25 -12.63
CA SER A 141 -11.64 -0.94 -11.56
C SER A 141 -10.58 -2.03 -11.44
N LEU A 142 -11.05 -3.28 -11.31
CA LEU A 142 -10.19 -4.44 -11.23
C LEU A 142 -9.38 -4.65 -12.52
N THR A 143 -10.04 -4.55 -13.67
CA THR A 143 -9.39 -4.72 -14.98
C THR A 143 -8.24 -3.75 -15.15
N GLN A 144 -8.44 -2.51 -14.70
CA GLN A 144 -7.45 -1.47 -14.86
C GLN A 144 -6.25 -1.60 -13.92
N ILE A 145 -6.49 -1.90 -12.63
CA ILE A 145 -5.38 -2.18 -11.69
C ILE A 145 -4.48 -3.25 -12.27
N TRP A 146 -5.07 -4.35 -12.73
CA TRP A 146 -4.32 -5.45 -13.32
C TRP A 146 -3.63 -5.07 -14.62
N ASN A 147 -4.24 -4.26 -15.49
CA ASN A 147 -3.57 -3.77 -16.69
C ASN A 147 -2.30 -2.98 -16.35
N VAL A 148 -2.32 -2.13 -15.32
CA VAL A 148 -1.11 -1.42 -14.89
C VAL A 148 -0.12 -2.34 -14.21
N THR A 149 -0.56 -3.24 -13.33
CA THR A 149 0.33 -4.25 -12.75
C THR A 149 1.05 -5.05 -13.82
N MET A 150 0.33 -5.54 -14.82
CA MET A 150 0.88 -6.29 -15.96
C MET A 150 1.84 -5.45 -16.80
N ASN A 151 1.52 -4.16 -17.00
CA ASN A 151 2.37 -3.25 -17.76
C ASN A 151 3.66 -2.87 -17.02
N GLU A 152 3.59 -2.58 -15.72
CA GLU A 152 4.76 -2.15 -14.92
C GLU A 152 5.71 -3.31 -14.59
N LEU A 153 5.16 -4.51 -14.39
CA LEU A 153 5.93 -5.71 -14.06
C LEU A 153 6.25 -6.58 -15.28
N HIS A 154 5.81 -6.17 -16.49
CA HIS A 154 6.00 -6.92 -17.74
C HIS A 154 5.60 -8.41 -17.62
N CYS A 155 4.37 -8.65 -17.17
CA CYS A 155 3.84 -9.97 -16.84
C CYS A 155 2.39 -10.13 -17.32
N CYS A 156 1.83 -11.34 -17.25
CA CYS A 156 0.43 -11.60 -17.58
C CYS A 156 -0.22 -12.56 -16.59
N GLY A 157 -1.35 -12.14 -16.01
CA GLY A 157 -2.04 -12.88 -14.95
C GLY A 157 -1.27 -12.91 -13.62
N LEU A 158 -1.82 -13.58 -12.60
CA LEU A 158 -1.16 -13.69 -11.30
C LEU A 158 0.01 -14.67 -11.38
N ASN A 159 -0.31 -15.91 -11.77
CA ASN A 159 0.62 -17.02 -11.92
C ASN A 159 1.01 -17.22 -13.39
N ASN A 160 0.04 -17.06 -14.30
CA ASN A 160 0.28 -17.08 -15.74
C ASN A 160 -0.91 -16.47 -16.51
N TYR A 161 -0.75 -16.25 -17.81
CA TYR A 161 -1.79 -15.78 -18.73
C TYR A 161 -3.09 -16.60 -18.64
N THR A 162 -3.00 -17.89 -18.27
CA THR A 162 -4.16 -18.78 -18.13
C THR A 162 -5.13 -18.36 -17.03
N ASP A 163 -4.71 -17.51 -16.10
CA ASP A 163 -5.60 -16.90 -15.10
C ASP A 163 -6.66 -16.00 -15.73
N LEU A 164 -6.40 -15.49 -16.94
CA LEU A 164 -7.33 -14.66 -17.72
C LEU A 164 -8.12 -15.46 -18.77
N THR A 165 -7.81 -16.75 -18.94
CA THR A 165 -8.62 -17.64 -19.78
C THR A 165 -10.03 -17.70 -19.22
N ASP A 166 -11.03 -17.59 -20.09
CA ASP A 166 -12.46 -17.54 -19.78
C ASP A 166 -12.94 -16.30 -19.01
N SER A 167 -12.07 -15.29 -18.82
CA SER A 167 -12.50 -14.02 -18.25
C SER A 167 -13.48 -13.28 -19.18
N PRO A 168 -14.42 -12.48 -18.65
CA PRO A 168 -15.31 -11.63 -19.44
C PRO A 168 -14.58 -10.78 -20.49
N TRP A 169 -13.34 -10.38 -20.22
CA TRP A 169 -12.51 -9.68 -21.19
C TRP A 169 -12.25 -10.51 -22.45
N LEU A 170 -11.76 -11.74 -22.28
CA LEU A 170 -11.40 -12.64 -23.37
C LEU A 170 -12.65 -13.07 -24.15
N THR A 171 -13.76 -13.36 -23.46
CA THR A 171 -15.04 -13.68 -24.11
C THR A 171 -15.54 -12.54 -24.99
N LYS A 172 -15.32 -11.28 -24.58
CA LYS A 172 -15.80 -10.09 -25.31
C LYS A 172 -14.87 -9.68 -26.46
N HIS A 173 -13.56 -9.75 -26.28
CA HIS A 173 -12.59 -9.23 -27.24
C HIS A 173 -11.90 -10.32 -28.09
N GLY A 174 -11.95 -11.59 -27.69
CA GLY A 174 -11.28 -12.69 -28.39
C GLY A 174 -9.75 -12.68 -28.31
N SER A 175 -9.17 -11.77 -27.51
CA SER A 175 -7.73 -11.57 -27.33
C SER A 175 -7.38 -11.29 -25.87
N TYR A 176 -6.12 -11.55 -25.50
CA TYR A 176 -5.59 -11.12 -24.21
C TYR A 176 -5.41 -9.59 -24.16
N PRO A 177 -5.33 -8.99 -22.96
CA PRO A 177 -5.08 -7.56 -22.79
C PRO A 177 -3.76 -7.12 -23.42
N ALA A 178 -3.72 -5.90 -23.95
CA ALA A 178 -2.51 -5.33 -24.56
C ALA A 178 -1.26 -5.34 -23.66
N PRO A 179 -1.35 -5.13 -22.32
CA PRO A 179 -0.20 -5.26 -21.41
C PRO A 179 0.46 -6.64 -21.44
N CYS A 180 -0.29 -7.70 -21.72
CA CYS A 180 0.27 -9.05 -21.80
C CYS A 180 1.17 -9.24 -23.03
N CYS A 181 1.01 -8.46 -24.12
CA CYS A 181 1.77 -8.68 -25.35
C CYS A 181 2.34 -7.38 -25.97
N SER A 182 3.17 -6.66 -25.21
CA SER A 182 3.97 -5.51 -25.68
C SER A 182 3.21 -4.49 -26.56
N GLY A 183 1.95 -4.21 -26.23
CA GLY A 183 1.13 -3.24 -26.97
C GLY A 183 0.42 -3.78 -28.22
N GLN A 184 0.47 -5.09 -28.48
CA GLN A 184 -0.34 -5.76 -29.50
C GLN A 184 -1.50 -6.52 -28.86
N GLN A 185 -2.64 -6.64 -29.55
CA GLN A 185 -3.78 -7.47 -29.14
C GLN A 185 -3.81 -8.77 -29.97
N PRO A 186 -2.96 -9.77 -29.67
CA PRO A 186 -3.02 -11.05 -30.38
C PRO A 186 -4.25 -11.84 -29.94
N SER A 187 -5.00 -12.31 -30.94
CA SER A 187 -6.06 -13.31 -30.78
C SER A 187 -5.51 -14.62 -30.18
N MET A 188 -6.40 -15.46 -29.62
CA MET A 188 -6.06 -16.76 -29.02
C MET A 188 -5.24 -17.69 -29.96
N GLN A 189 -5.40 -17.55 -31.28
CA GLN A 189 -4.63 -18.30 -32.30
C GLN A 189 -3.19 -17.81 -32.49
N SER A 190 -2.89 -16.56 -32.17
CA SER A 190 -1.55 -15.97 -32.33
C SER A 190 -0.61 -16.19 -31.14
N LEU A 191 -1.11 -16.63 -29.97
CA LEU A 191 -0.24 -16.91 -28.81
C LEU A 191 0.60 -18.20 -28.97
N CYS A 192 0.27 -19.07 -29.92
CA CYS A 192 0.92 -20.39 -30.07
C CYS A 192 1.59 -20.65 -31.43
N SER A 193 1.44 -19.76 -32.43
CA SER A 193 1.85 -20.10 -33.82
C SER A 193 3.11 -19.41 -34.33
N SER A 194 3.70 -18.46 -33.61
CA SER A 194 4.93 -17.85 -34.13
C SER A 194 5.78 -17.22 -33.05
N SER A 195 7.01 -17.69 -32.98
CA SER A 195 8.20 -17.21 -32.26
C SER A 195 8.61 -15.75 -32.59
N LEU A 196 7.68 -14.94 -33.08
CA LEU A 196 7.87 -13.59 -33.65
C LEU A 196 7.20 -12.48 -32.82
N LEU A 197 6.38 -12.79 -31.81
CA LEU A 197 5.77 -11.79 -30.91
C LEU A 197 6.32 -11.88 -29.48
N PRO A 198 6.85 -10.80 -28.89
CA PRO A 198 7.22 -10.74 -27.48
C PRO A 198 5.97 -10.63 -26.61
N CYS A 199 5.35 -11.77 -26.28
CA CYS A 199 4.26 -11.84 -25.31
C CYS A 199 4.77 -12.33 -23.94
N PHE A 200 4.32 -11.69 -22.87
CA PHE A 200 4.68 -12.01 -21.50
C PHE A 200 3.85 -13.22 -21.03
N LEU A 201 4.47 -14.39 -21.04
CA LEU A 201 3.85 -15.66 -20.61
C LEU A 201 4.15 -15.99 -19.14
N GLN A 202 4.59 -15.03 -18.35
CA GLN A 202 4.99 -15.25 -16.97
C GLN A 202 4.07 -14.47 -16.03
N GLY A 203 3.73 -15.08 -14.89
CA GLY A 203 2.89 -14.48 -13.88
C GLY A 203 3.52 -13.28 -13.19
N CYS A 204 2.67 -12.35 -12.78
CA CYS A 204 3.09 -11.15 -12.07
C CYS A 204 3.63 -11.42 -10.67
N PHE A 205 3.24 -12.53 -10.02
CA PHE A 205 3.76 -12.88 -8.69
C PHE A 205 5.27 -13.14 -8.72
N ASP A 206 5.73 -13.95 -9.67
CA ASP A 206 7.15 -14.27 -9.83
C ASP A 206 7.98 -13.04 -10.25
N GLN A 207 7.43 -12.22 -11.15
CA GLN A 207 8.10 -10.99 -11.59
C GLN A 207 8.20 -9.98 -10.43
N LEU A 208 7.15 -9.84 -9.62
CA LEU A 208 7.17 -9.00 -8.43
C LEU A 208 8.24 -9.46 -7.43
N LEU A 209 8.32 -10.77 -7.14
CA LEU A 209 9.36 -11.30 -6.25
C LEU A 209 10.77 -11.08 -6.82
N THR A 210 10.93 -11.18 -8.14
CA THR A 210 12.20 -10.93 -8.83
C THR A 210 12.63 -9.47 -8.69
N GLU A 211 11.71 -8.54 -8.90
CA GLU A 211 11.97 -7.10 -8.73
C GLU A 211 12.21 -6.71 -7.26
N ILE A 212 11.50 -7.33 -6.30
CA ILE A 212 11.78 -7.15 -4.87
C ILE A 212 13.18 -7.65 -4.52
N ARG A 213 13.60 -8.81 -5.02
CA ARG A 213 14.95 -9.35 -4.75
C ARG A 213 16.03 -8.48 -5.36
N LYS A 214 15.83 -8.02 -6.59
CA LYS A 214 16.73 -7.12 -7.32
C LYS A 214 16.90 -5.77 -6.62
N ASN A 215 15.81 -5.23 -6.07
CA ASN A 215 15.80 -3.95 -5.34
C ASN A 215 15.73 -4.12 -3.81
N SER A 216 16.17 -5.27 -3.30
CA SER A 216 15.98 -5.66 -1.89
C SER A 216 16.63 -4.69 -0.90
N GLY A 217 17.71 -4.01 -1.30
CA GLY A 217 18.34 -2.96 -0.50
C GLY A 217 17.41 -1.76 -0.26
N VAL A 218 16.71 -1.29 -1.30
CA VAL A 218 15.78 -0.15 -1.19
C VAL A 218 14.53 -0.56 -0.40
N VAL A 219 13.93 -1.70 -0.78
CA VAL A 219 12.72 -2.21 -0.10
C VAL A 219 13.01 -2.49 1.38
N GLY A 220 14.11 -3.17 1.67
CA GLY A 220 14.54 -3.45 3.05
C GLY A 220 14.87 -2.18 3.83
N GLY A 221 15.50 -1.18 3.19
CA GLY A 221 15.79 0.11 3.82
C GLY A 221 14.53 0.89 4.20
N VAL A 222 13.53 0.93 3.31
CA VAL A 222 12.22 1.56 3.59
C VAL A 222 11.53 0.83 4.75
N ALA A 223 11.44 -0.50 4.70
CA ALA A 223 10.81 -1.31 5.75
C ALA A 223 11.50 -1.13 7.11
N ALA A 224 12.83 -1.16 7.16
CA ALA A 224 13.60 -0.94 8.37
C ALA A 224 13.41 0.49 8.93
N GLY A 225 13.30 1.48 8.05
CA GLY A 225 13.02 2.86 8.44
C GLY A 225 11.65 3.03 9.09
N ILE A 226 10.61 2.43 8.51
CA ILE A 226 9.25 2.43 9.09
C ILE A 226 9.27 1.75 10.46
N ALA A 227 9.80 0.54 10.56
CA ALA A 227 9.92 -0.20 11.82
C ALA A 227 10.69 0.60 12.90
N ALA A 228 11.78 1.28 12.53
CA ALA A 228 12.55 2.10 13.46
C ALA A 228 11.74 3.32 13.96
N LEU A 229 10.98 3.97 13.09
CA LEU A 229 10.09 5.09 13.46
C LEU A 229 8.97 4.64 14.40
N GLU A 230 8.36 3.48 14.14
CA GLU A 230 7.33 2.91 15.00
C GLU A 230 7.88 2.59 16.40
N ILE A 231 9.01 1.90 16.47
CA ILE A 231 9.68 1.58 17.75
C ILE A 231 10.04 2.87 18.50
N ALA A 232 10.64 3.85 17.82
CA ALA A 232 10.98 5.13 18.44
C ALA A 232 9.73 5.84 19.00
N SER A 233 8.62 5.84 18.25
CA SER A 233 7.37 6.45 18.69
C SER A 233 6.78 5.73 19.91
N MET A 234 6.83 4.39 19.96
CA MET A 234 6.39 3.58 21.09
C MET A 234 7.24 3.83 22.34
N VAL A 235 8.57 3.92 22.18
CA VAL A 235 9.50 4.24 23.28
C VAL A 235 9.21 5.63 23.84
N VAL A 236 9.00 6.63 22.97
CA VAL A 236 8.66 8.00 23.38
C VAL A 236 7.31 8.04 24.09
N ALA A 237 6.30 7.33 23.58
CA ALA A 237 5.00 7.24 24.22
C ALA A 237 5.09 6.62 25.62
N MET A 238 5.82 5.51 25.78
CA MET A 238 6.02 4.89 27.09
C MET A 238 6.85 5.76 28.04
N TYR A 239 7.88 6.44 27.53
CA TYR A 239 8.66 7.39 28.32
C TYR A 239 7.77 8.50 28.90
N LEU A 240 6.94 9.14 28.06
CA LEU A 240 6.01 10.16 28.50
C LEU A 240 4.96 9.58 29.47
N TYR A 241 4.45 8.37 29.23
CA TYR A 241 3.49 7.70 30.11
C TYR A 241 4.04 7.54 31.53
N CYS A 242 5.24 6.95 31.67
CA CYS A 242 5.87 6.73 32.96
C CYS A 242 6.16 8.06 33.68
N ARG A 243 6.60 9.08 32.94
CA ARG A 243 6.86 10.42 33.53
C ARG A 243 5.61 11.13 34.03
N LEU A 244 4.47 10.86 33.42
CA LEU A 244 3.17 11.35 33.90
C LEU A 244 2.65 10.55 35.10
N ASP A 245 3.21 9.36 35.35
CA ASP A 245 2.91 8.54 36.54
C ASP A 245 3.71 8.95 37.77
N GLU A 246 4.89 9.54 37.56
CA GLU A 246 5.72 10.11 38.62
C GLU A 246 5.27 11.51 39.10
N LYS A 247 4.32 12.16 38.41
CA LYS A 247 3.72 13.45 38.80
C LYS A 247 2.49 13.24 39.68
#